data_AF-A0A0F9MJS7-F1
#
_entry.id   AF-A0A0F9MJS7-F1
#
_cell.length_a   1.000
_cell.length_b   1.000
_cell.length_c   1.000
_cell.angle_alpha   90.00
_cell.angle_beta   90.00
_cell.angle_gamma   90.00
#
_symmetry.space_group_name_H-M   'P 1'
#
loop_
_entity.id
_entity.type
_entity.pdbx_description
1 polymer ?
#
loop_
_entity_poly.entity_id
_entity_poly.type
_entity_poly.pdbx_seq_one_letter_code
_entity_poly.pdbx_strand_id
1 'polypeptide(L)'
;PKAWIDGKGDVERVCAERGWGCEGSVTVEEPVNETPDLFEEPYRVADDLVQEEVAKRLNGETVGTKERAELVEKVGDQLSGD
;
A
#
# COMPACT_ATOMS: atom_id res chain seq x y z
N PRO A 1 15.21 -34.08 -4.40
CA PRO A 1 13.76 -33.81 -4.15
C PRO A 1 13.33 -34.34 -2.77
N LYS A 2 13.06 -33.45 -1.79
CA LYS A 2 12.55 -33.80 -0.45
C LYS A 2 11.02 -33.71 -0.41
N ALA A 3 10.32 -34.51 -1.20
CA ALA A 3 8.86 -34.48 -1.22
C ALA A 3 8.31 -35.90 -1.35
N TRP A 4 8.54 -36.71 -0.33
CA TRP A 4 7.54 -37.71 0.02
C TRP A 4 6.87 -37.16 1.27
N ILE A 5 5.67 -36.62 1.06
CA ILE A 5 4.78 -36.22 2.14
C ILE A 5 4.13 -37.52 2.60
N ASP A 6 4.50 -38.04 3.77
CA ASP A 6 3.99 -39.31 4.28
C ASP A 6 2.72 -39.14 5.14
N GLY A 7 2.45 -37.91 5.59
CA GLY A 7 1.33 -37.61 6.46
C GLY A 7 1.14 -36.13 6.76
N LYS A 8 0.19 -35.84 7.65
CA LYS A 8 -0.21 -34.47 8.01
C LYS A 8 0.95 -33.61 8.52
N GLY A 9 1.83 -34.19 9.34
CA GLY A 9 2.97 -33.46 9.90
C GLY A 9 3.99 -33.00 8.85
N ASP A 10 4.12 -33.73 7.75
CA ASP A 10 4.98 -33.33 6.63
C ASP A 10 4.41 -32.13 5.87
N VAL A 11 3.08 -32.05 5.73
CA VAL A 11 2.40 -30.89 5.12
C VAL A 11 2.62 -29.65 5.98
N GLU A 12 2.39 -29.76 7.30
CA GLU A 12 2.60 -28.66 8.24
C GLU A 12 4.06 -28.15 8.20
N ARG A 13 5.03 -29.08 8.21
CA ARG A 13 6.45 -28.75 8.14
C ARG A 13 6.83 -28.05 6.83
N VAL A 14 6.37 -28.56 5.68
CA VAL A 14 6.69 -27.96 4.38
C VAL A 14 6.04 -26.59 4.23
N CYS A 15 4.79 -26.41 4.68
CA CYS A 15 4.13 -25.10 4.67
C CYS A 15 4.87 -24.10 5.57
N ALA A 16 5.30 -24.50 6.77
CA ALA A 16 6.10 -23.65 7.65
C ALA A 16 7.48 -23.30 7.07
N GLU A 17 8.20 -24.27 6.50
CA GLU A 17 9.51 -24.04 5.85
C GLU A 17 9.42 -23.07 4.66
N ARG A 18 8.27 -23.01 3.99
CA ARG A 18 8.05 -22.21 2.77
C ARG A 18 7.28 -20.93 3.01
N GLY A 19 6.76 -20.73 4.22
CA GLY A 19 5.88 -19.61 4.55
C GLY A 19 4.57 -19.63 3.76
N TRP A 20 3.96 -20.81 3.61
CA TRP A 20 2.70 -20.98 2.88
C TRP A 20 1.54 -21.26 3.84
N GLY A 21 0.36 -20.75 3.51
CA GLY A 21 -0.90 -21.16 4.12
C GLY A 21 -1.61 -22.25 3.31
N CYS A 22 -2.42 -23.06 3.99
CA CYS A 22 -3.35 -23.99 3.34
C CYS A 22 -4.58 -24.25 4.22
N GLU A 23 -5.73 -24.55 3.61
CA GLU A 23 -6.99 -24.85 4.30
C GLU A 23 -7.56 -26.20 3.81
N GLY A 24 -8.19 -26.97 4.71
CA GLY A 24 -8.86 -28.23 4.37
C GLY A 24 -8.61 -29.34 5.40
N SER A 25 -8.06 -30.48 4.97
CA SER A 25 -7.71 -31.58 5.88
C SER A 25 -6.57 -31.23 6.85
N VAL A 26 -5.76 -30.24 6.49
CA VAL A 26 -4.72 -29.61 7.32
C VAL A 26 -4.87 -28.11 7.13
N THR A 27 -4.97 -27.37 8.24
CA THR A 27 -5.01 -25.91 8.22
C THR A 27 -3.68 -25.40 8.73
N VAL A 28 -2.96 -24.64 7.90
CA VAL A 28 -1.74 -23.92 8.25
C VAL A 28 -1.99 -22.46 7.93
N GLU A 29 -1.84 -21.59 8.93
CA GLU A 29 -1.92 -20.15 8.74
C GLU A 29 -0.68 -19.67 7.99
N GLU A 30 -0.88 -18.89 6.93
CA GLU A 30 0.23 -18.22 6.25
C GLU A 30 0.85 -17.20 7.22
N PRO A 31 2.19 -17.12 7.32
CA PRO A 31 2.80 -16.02 8.07
C PRO A 31 2.33 -14.70 7.47
N VAL A 32 1.68 -13.88 8.31
CA VAL A 32 1.33 -12.51 7.94
C VAL A 32 2.65 -11.79 7.70
N ASN A 33 3.04 -11.62 6.44
CA ASN A 33 4.00 -10.58 6.10
C ASN A 33 3.32 -9.29 6.53
N GLU A 34 3.86 -8.63 7.55
CA GLU A 34 3.55 -7.24 7.87
C GLU A 34 3.75 -6.47 6.56
N THR A 35 2.64 -6.26 5.85
CA THR A 35 2.66 -5.37 4.70
C THR A 35 3.01 -4.03 5.33
N PRO A 36 4.12 -3.39 4.93
CA PRO A 36 4.50 -2.10 5.52
C PRO A 36 3.25 -1.24 5.49
N ASP A 37 2.88 -0.70 6.65
CA ASP A 37 1.68 0.11 6.76
C ASP A 37 1.88 1.29 5.82
N LEU A 38 1.17 1.27 4.69
CA LEU A 38 1.26 2.30 3.66
C LEU A 38 0.79 3.66 4.20
N PHE A 39 0.29 3.71 5.43
CA PHE A 39 -0.18 4.89 6.15
C PHE A 39 0.72 5.26 7.35
N GLU A 40 1.83 4.54 7.63
CA GLU A 40 2.75 4.87 8.72
C GLU A 40 3.70 6.06 8.41
N GLU A 41 3.98 6.32 7.13
CA GLU A 41 4.81 7.45 6.69
C GLU A 41 4.04 8.37 5.72
N PRO A 42 4.27 9.70 5.76
CA PRO A 42 3.71 10.61 4.77
C PRO A 42 4.11 10.14 3.37
N TYR A 43 3.12 9.88 2.53
CA TYR A 43 3.35 9.31 1.21
C TYR A 43 3.46 10.42 0.17
N ARG A 44 4.40 10.26 -0.76
CA ARG A 44 4.53 11.21 -1.86
C ARG A 44 3.39 11.04 -2.84
N VAL A 45 2.52 12.04 -2.91
CA VAL A 45 1.44 12.13 -3.90
C VAL A 45 2.04 12.49 -5.26
N ALA A 46 1.51 11.88 -6.33
CA ALA A 46 1.93 12.21 -7.68
C ALA A 46 1.49 13.63 -8.07
N ASP A 47 2.36 14.34 -8.79
CA ASP A 47 2.14 15.76 -9.11
C ASP A 47 0.86 16.00 -9.93
N ASP A 48 0.47 15.06 -10.79
CA ASP A 48 -0.75 15.13 -11.60
C ASP A 48 -2.03 15.11 -10.76
N LEU A 49 -2.08 14.30 -9.71
CA LEU A 49 -3.18 14.26 -8.75
C LEU A 49 -3.29 15.59 -7.99
N VAL A 50 -2.15 16.16 -7.58
CA VAL A 50 -2.10 17.48 -6.93
C VAL A 50 -2.63 18.54 -7.90
N GLN A 51 -2.19 18.54 -9.17
CA GLN A 51 -2.67 19.50 -10.17
C GLN A 51 -4.16 19.36 -10.48
N GLU A 52 -4.69 18.13 -10.53
CA GLU A 52 -6.11 17.87 -10.74
C GLU A 52 -6.96 18.48 -9.61
N GLU A 53 -6.56 18.26 -8.36
CA GLU A 53 -7.25 18.81 -7.19
C GLU A 53 -7.15 20.34 -7.13
N VAL A 54 -5.99 20.90 -7.45
CA VAL A 54 -5.82 22.36 -7.61
C VAL A 54 -6.77 22.92 -8.68
N ALA A 55 -6.89 22.24 -9.83
CA ALA A 55 -7.80 22.66 -10.89
C ALA A 55 -9.28 22.60 -10.44
N LYS A 56 -9.67 21.57 -9.67
CA LYS A 56 -11.02 21.48 -9.07
C LYS A 56 -11.29 22.64 -8.13
N ARG A 57 -10.34 22.98 -7.26
CA ARG A 57 -10.48 24.09 -6.29
C ARG A 57 -10.56 25.46 -6.95
N LEU A 58 -9.80 25.65 -8.03
CA LEU A 58 -9.86 26.90 -8.81
C LEU A 58 -11.16 27.02 -9.61
N ASN A 59 -11.84 25.91 -9.93
CA ASN A 59 -13.14 25.93 -10.62
C ASN A 59 -13.18 26.82 -11.88
N GLY A 60 -12.07 26.85 -12.64
CA GLY A 60 -11.93 27.68 -13.83
C GLY A 60 -11.50 29.12 -13.58
N GLU A 61 -11.29 29.55 -12.33
CA GLU A 61 -10.68 30.82 -11.99
C GLU A 61 -9.18 30.83 -12.32
N THR A 62 -8.72 31.92 -12.91
CA THR A 62 -7.30 32.19 -13.11
C THR A 62 -6.75 32.98 -11.94
N VAL A 63 -5.83 32.36 -11.19
CA VAL A 63 -5.05 32.99 -10.12
C VAL A 63 -3.65 33.36 -10.60
N GLY A 64 -2.99 34.27 -9.87
CA GLY A 64 -1.60 34.63 -10.14
C GLY A 64 -0.63 33.46 -9.93
N THR A 65 0.55 33.51 -10.55
CA THR A 65 1.55 32.43 -10.48
C THR A 65 1.97 32.11 -9.04
N LYS A 66 2.10 33.14 -8.18
CA LYS A 66 2.49 32.97 -6.78
C LYS A 66 1.40 32.27 -5.96
N GLU A 67 0.17 32.75 -6.10
CA GLU A 67 -1.01 32.18 -5.44
C GLU A 67 -1.27 30.73 -5.88
N ARG A 68 -1.04 30.43 -7.16
CA ARG A 68 -1.10 29.06 -7.67
C ARG A 68 -0.05 28.15 -7.04
N ALA A 69 1.18 28.63 -6.86
CA ALA A 69 2.25 27.85 -6.24
C ALA A 69 1.94 27.54 -4.77
N GLU A 70 1.46 28.54 -4.02
CA GLU A 70 1.03 28.38 -2.62
C GLU A 70 -0.13 27.37 -2.50
N LEU A 71 -1.05 27.36 -3.47
CA LEU A 71 -2.16 26.41 -3.49
C LEU A 71 -1.69 24.98 -3.81
N VAL A 72 -0.72 24.81 -4.70
CA VAL A 72 -0.13 23.49 -5.04
C VAL A 72 0.56 22.87 -3.82
N GLU A 73 1.38 23.65 -3.12
CA GLU A 73 2.06 23.20 -1.89
C GLU A 73 1.05 22.75 -0.84
N LYS A 74 0.06 23.60 -0.55
CA LYS A 74 -0.99 23.29 0.43
C LYS A 74 -1.83 22.05 0.07
N VAL A 75 -2.12 21.84 -1.21
CA VAL A 75 -2.87 20.65 -1.67
C VAL A 75 -1.98 19.40 -1.59
N GLY A 76 -0.70 19.52 -1.90
CA GLY A 76 0.29 18.44 -1.74
C GLY A 76 0.32 17.93 -0.31
N ASP A 77 0.53 18.82 0.67
CA ASP A 77 0.61 18.48 2.09
C ASP A 77 -0.68 17.82 2.59
N GLN A 78 -1.84 18.39 2.22
CA GLN A 78 -3.15 17.83 2.59
C GLN A 78 -3.38 16.42 2.04
N LEU A 79 -2.82 16.11 0.87
CA LEU A 79 -2.98 14.81 0.25
C LEU A 79 -1.93 13.82 0.76
N SER A 80 -0.70 14.24 1.08
CA SER A 80 0.36 13.36 1.61
C SER A 80 0.11 12.89 3.04
N GLY A 81 -0.85 13.50 3.73
CA GLY A 81 -1.17 13.19 5.13
C GLY A 81 -0.24 13.89 6.13
N ASP A 82 0.45 14.95 5.70
CA ASP A 82 1.27 15.84 6.54
C ASP A 82 0.42 16.90 7.30
#